data_AF-A0A7S3LJ54-F1
#
_entry.id   AF-A0A7S3LJ54-F1
#
_cell.length_a   1.000
_cell.length_b   1.000
_cell.length_c   1.000
_cell.angle_alpha   90.00
_cell.angle_beta   90.00
_cell.angle_gamma   90.00
#
_symmetry.space_group_name_H-M   'P 1'
#
loop_
_entity.id
_entity.type
_entity.pdbx_description
1 polymer ?
#
loop_
_entity_poly.entity_id
_entity_poly.type
_entity_poly.pdbx_seq_one_letter_code
_entity_poly.pdbx_strand_id
1 'polypeptide(L)'
;DLKQHGSVASSILKLFVQNYSSVFGIPKRLSSDASSEFGLRPLSGLSQFDHKSASLRRKEHLRLFYRIRDSAYLSICDDLFKYHGFVDIAKGIYKRYLMLPEGWKHDLLALKKANVGMDWFDPKNTKFLNECTTYKEFPQIEEKVSGITVNMDDDSRAKVDLVIDELVDTEVAYSRLLQTFLRAYVFEVRNISEGKLGVDAQAALGLSKRQVDYMFGERLENIVNMLKKMLVKIEVLLLVREPTVDPIGRAGILANIILEMGPSMKQVYGPYMASYNKTREMFEEAEKQLEQLSKKNKTTSVFSASRGPRKDMNFQELWHQVCSYKAVLQPSKSNLQSLLIAPVSRLPRYQLFLDRIAKTIGEKHRSYKRVKESSTVLKSVTSGVDEDIKTTENFQLKFFGERVH
;
A
#
# COMPACT_ATOMS: atom_id res chain seq x y z
N ASP A 1 -42.34 -4.11 -25.27
CA ASP A 1 -41.33 -3.28 -25.96
C ASP A 1 -39.91 -3.86 -26.00
N LEU A 2 -39.39 -4.54 -24.99
CA LEU A 2 -38.02 -5.13 -25.04
C LEU A 2 -37.87 -6.49 -25.76
N LYS A 3 -38.91 -7.02 -26.43
CA LYS A 3 -38.83 -8.27 -27.21
C LYS A 3 -38.74 -8.08 -28.73
N GLN A 4 -38.91 -6.86 -29.25
CA GLN A 4 -38.96 -6.60 -30.70
C GLN A 4 -37.61 -6.26 -31.35
N HIS A 5 -36.54 -6.07 -30.58
CA HIS A 5 -35.24 -5.61 -31.14
C HIS A 5 -34.14 -6.68 -31.25
N GLY A 6 -34.43 -7.94 -30.92
CA GLY A 6 -33.42 -9.02 -30.98
C GLY A 6 -32.91 -9.34 -32.40
N SER A 7 -33.74 -9.14 -33.42
CA SER A 7 -33.38 -9.42 -34.82
C SER A 7 -32.39 -8.39 -35.39
N VAL A 8 -32.52 -7.12 -34.98
CA VAL A 8 -31.66 -6.03 -35.44
C VAL A 8 -30.26 -6.14 -34.83
N ALA A 9 -30.18 -6.48 -33.53
CA ALA A 9 -28.90 -6.71 -32.86
C ALA A 9 -28.10 -7.88 -33.47
N SER A 10 -28.78 -8.97 -33.84
CA SER A 10 -28.12 -10.11 -34.50
C SER A 10 -27.61 -9.77 -35.91
N SER A 11 -28.31 -8.88 -36.64
CA SER A 11 -27.95 -8.49 -37.99
C SER A 11 -26.77 -7.50 -37.99
N ILE A 12 -26.73 -6.60 -37.00
CA ILE A 12 -25.60 -5.69 -36.76
C ILE A 12 -24.35 -6.48 -36.37
N LEU A 13 -24.46 -7.50 -35.52
CA LEU A 13 -23.32 -8.34 -35.13
C LEU A 13 -22.74 -9.12 -36.32
N LYS A 14 -23.59 -9.64 -37.21
CA LYS A 14 -23.15 -10.34 -38.43
C LYS A 14 -22.43 -9.41 -39.40
N LEU A 15 -22.93 -8.18 -39.60
CA LEU A 15 -22.27 -7.17 -40.42
C LEU A 15 -20.93 -6.72 -39.82
N PHE A 16 -20.85 -6.62 -38.49
CA PHE A 16 -19.61 -6.27 -37.80
C PHE A 16 -18.54 -7.35 -37.97
N VAL A 17 -18.90 -8.64 -37.86
CA VAL A 17 -17.98 -9.78 -38.06
C VAL A 17 -17.57 -9.93 -39.53
N GLN A 18 -18.46 -9.67 -40.49
CA GLN A 18 -18.14 -9.68 -41.91
C GLN A 18 -17.17 -8.56 -42.30
N ASN A 19 -17.34 -7.36 -41.77
CA ASN A 19 -16.44 -6.24 -42.04
C ASN A 19 -15.10 -6.34 -41.28
N TYR A 20 -15.08 -6.98 -40.11
CA TYR A 20 -13.80 -7.22 -39.40
C TYR A 20 -12.90 -8.22 -40.13
N SER A 21 -13.50 -9.16 -40.86
CA SER A 21 -12.75 -10.21 -41.58
C SER A 21 -12.07 -9.70 -42.85
N SER A 22 -12.57 -8.61 -43.46
CA SER A 22 -11.97 -8.00 -44.66
C SER A 22 -10.80 -7.06 -44.34
N VAL A 23 -10.78 -6.47 -43.14
CA VAL A 23 -9.76 -5.50 -42.73
C VAL A 23 -8.47 -6.17 -42.22
N PHE A 24 -8.56 -7.39 -41.69
CA PHE A 24 -7.41 -8.07 -41.06
C PHE A 24 -6.80 -9.23 -41.86
N GLY A 25 -7.15 -9.39 -43.14
CA GLY A 25 -6.42 -10.28 -44.04
C GLY A 25 -6.26 -11.73 -43.55
N ILE A 26 -7.31 -12.31 -42.97
CA ILE A 26 -7.29 -13.71 -42.55
C ILE A 26 -7.49 -14.59 -43.80
N PRO A 27 -6.55 -15.46 -44.19
CA PRO A 27 -6.70 -16.27 -45.39
C PRO A 27 -7.79 -17.32 -45.19
N LYS A 28 -8.80 -17.33 -46.07
CA LYS A 28 -9.69 -18.47 -46.26
C LYS A 28 -8.91 -19.61 -46.93
N ARG A 29 -8.52 -20.63 -46.18
CA ARG A 29 -8.21 -21.96 -46.73
C ARG A 29 -8.71 -23.06 -45.82
N LEU A 30 -9.86 -23.62 -46.18
CA LEU A 30 -10.17 -25.03 -46.04
C LEU A 30 -10.81 -25.45 -47.37
N SER A 31 -9.97 -25.94 -48.27
CA SER A 31 -10.40 -26.92 -49.27
C SER A 31 -9.44 -28.10 -49.16
N SER A 32 -10.04 -29.27 -49.30
CA SER A 32 -9.46 -30.60 -49.29
C SER A 32 -8.21 -30.75 -50.17
N ASP A 33 -7.43 -31.78 -49.83
CA ASP A 33 -6.33 -32.38 -50.60
C ASP A 33 -4.94 -31.80 -50.38
N ALA A 34 -4.25 -32.34 -49.37
CA ALA A 34 -2.80 -32.46 -49.32
C ALA A 34 -2.40 -33.55 -48.31
N SER A 35 -2.61 -34.81 -48.67
CA SER A 35 -2.04 -35.97 -47.98
C SER A 35 -0.86 -36.51 -48.80
N SER A 36 0.29 -35.87 -48.70
CA SER A 36 1.63 -36.47 -48.91
C SER A 36 2.67 -35.34 -48.94
N GLU A 37 3.86 -35.61 -48.40
CA GLU A 37 5.02 -34.71 -48.39
C GLU A 37 5.02 -33.58 -47.37
N PHE A 38 5.19 -33.93 -46.09
CA PHE A 38 6.01 -33.09 -45.21
C PHE A 38 7.01 -33.95 -44.45
N GLY A 39 8.26 -33.87 -44.91
CA GLY A 39 9.41 -34.40 -44.20
C GLY A 39 9.50 -33.81 -42.80
N LEU A 40 9.86 -34.68 -41.85
CA LEU A 40 10.06 -34.39 -40.44
C LEU A 40 11.07 -33.24 -40.27
N ARG A 41 10.56 -32.03 -40.04
CA ARG A 41 11.35 -30.94 -39.46
C ARG A 41 11.46 -31.17 -37.95
N PRO A 42 12.64 -30.95 -37.34
CA PRO A 42 12.82 -31.16 -35.91
C PRO A 42 11.95 -30.19 -35.08
N LEU A 43 11.19 -30.74 -34.13
CA LEU A 43 10.20 -30.07 -33.28
C LEU A 43 10.80 -29.13 -32.19
N SER A 44 12.03 -28.67 -32.35
CA SER A 44 12.71 -27.82 -31.34
C SER A 44 12.20 -26.37 -31.29
N GLY A 45 11.39 -25.94 -32.27
CA GLY A 45 10.86 -24.57 -32.36
C GLY A 45 9.48 -24.34 -31.73
N LEU A 46 8.73 -25.38 -31.35
CA LEU A 46 7.34 -25.25 -30.88
C LEU A 46 7.20 -24.99 -29.37
N SER A 47 8.21 -25.28 -28.54
CA SER A 47 8.05 -25.12 -27.08
C SER A 47 8.11 -23.66 -26.62
N GLN A 48 8.84 -22.78 -27.32
CA GLN A 48 8.98 -21.38 -26.89
C GLN A 48 7.76 -20.50 -27.18
N PHE A 49 6.96 -20.84 -28.20
CA PHE A 49 5.76 -20.07 -28.56
C PHE A 49 4.60 -20.27 -27.56
N ASP A 50 4.53 -21.43 -26.90
CA ASP A 50 3.44 -21.74 -25.95
C ASP A 50 3.67 -21.08 -24.56
N HIS A 51 4.93 -20.89 -24.16
CA HIS A 51 5.22 -20.29 -22.85
C HIS A 51 4.87 -18.80 -22.77
N LYS A 52 5.14 -18.02 -23.83
CA LYS A 52 4.81 -16.58 -23.86
C LYS A 52 3.30 -16.34 -23.88
N SER A 53 2.57 -17.12 -24.67
CA SER A 53 1.11 -17.03 -24.74
C SER A 53 0.46 -17.43 -23.41
N ALA A 54 0.96 -18.49 -22.75
CA ALA A 54 0.50 -18.92 -21.44
C ALA A 54 0.77 -17.86 -20.35
N SER A 55 1.96 -17.25 -20.33
CA SER A 55 2.29 -16.18 -19.37
C SER A 55 1.37 -14.96 -19.53
N LEU A 56 1.13 -14.53 -20.78
CA LEU A 56 0.23 -13.41 -21.06
C LEU A 56 -1.20 -13.71 -20.61
N ARG A 57 -1.73 -14.90 -20.92
CA ARG A 57 -3.06 -15.36 -20.49
C ARG A 57 -3.18 -15.36 -18.96
N ARG A 58 -2.19 -15.91 -18.26
CA ARG A 58 -2.17 -15.94 -16.78
C ARG A 58 -2.17 -14.54 -16.19
N LYS A 59 -1.42 -13.61 -16.78
CA LYS A 59 -1.39 -12.20 -16.38
C LYS A 59 -2.75 -11.52 -16.55
N GLU A 60 -3.44 -11.76 -17.67
CA GLU A 60 -4.79 -11.23 -17.89
C GLU A 60 -5.81 -11.78 -16.88
N HIS A 61 -5.75 -13.09 -16.56
CA HIS A 61 -6.59 -13.65 -15.50
C HIS A 61 -6.31 -13.02 -14.11
N LEU A 62 -5.05 -12.70 -13.79
CA LEU A 62 -4.72 -11.98 -12.56
C LEU A 62 -5.26 -10.55 -12.55
N ARG A 63 -5.16 -9.85 -13.69
CA ARG A 63 -5.75 -8.51 -13.84
C ARG A 63 -7.26 -8.54 -13.66
N LEU A 64 -7.96 -9.51 -14.23
CA LEU A 64 -9.39 -9.70 -14.03
C LEU A 64 -9.71 -9.97 -12.54
N PHE A 65 -8.94 -10.86 -11.90
CA PHE A 65 -9.07 -11.14 -10.47
C PHE A 65 -8.93 -9.87 -9.61
N TYR A 66 -7.89 -9.07 -9.81
CA TYR A 66 -7.70 -7.83 -9.07
C TYR A 66 -8.72 -6.76 -9.43
N ARG A 67 -9.19 -6.67 -10.68
CA ARG A 67 -10.28 -5.74 -11.05
C ARG A 67 -11.54 -5.98 -10.22
N ILE A 68 -11.86 -7.24 -9.94
CA ILE A 68 -13.02 -7.63 -9.15
C ILE A 68 -12.75 -7.45 -7.64
N ARG A 69 -11.53 -7.75 -7.18
CA ARG A 69 -11.21 -7.82 -5.75
C ARG A 69 -10.68 -6.51 -5.18
N ASP A 70 -9.65 -5.97 -5.79
CA ASP A 70 -8.93 -4.80 -5.32
C ASP A 70 -8.18 -4.17 -6.50
N SER A 71 -8.81 -3.16 -7.10
CA SER A 71 -8.34 -2.52 -8.32
C SER A 71 -7.01 -1.77 -8.14
N ALA A 72 -6.60 -1.48 -6.90
CA ALA A 72 -5.32 -0.83 -6.64
C ALA A 72 -4.12 -1.72 -7.08
N TYR A 73 -4.24 -3.04 -6.93
CA TYR A 73 -3.19 -4.00 -7.27
C TYR A 73 -3.10 -4.32 -8.78
N LEU A 74 -3.96 -3.76 -9.62
CA LEU A 74 -3.83 -3.89 -11.08
C LEU A 74 -2.47 -3.41 -11.59
N SER A 75 -1.91 -2.39 -10.93
CA SER A 75 -0.64 -1.78 -11.29
C SER A 75 0.58 -2.68 -11.08
N ILE A 76 0.46 -3.75 -10.28
CA ILE A 76 1.59 -4.64 -9.96
C ILE A 76 1.58 -5.98 -10.68
N CYS A 77 0.53 -6.31 -11.44
CA CYS A 77 0.48 -7.58 -12.19
C CYS A 77 1.70 -7.77 -13.10
N ASP A 78 2.17 -6.68 -13.71
CA ASP A 78 3.31 -6.70 -14.62
C ASP A 78 4.61 -6.95 -13.87
N ASP A 79 4.78 -6.32 -12.72
CA ASP A 79 5.93 -6.51 -11.84
C ASP A 79 5.95 -7.93 -11.24
N LEU A 80 4.81 -8.47 -10.81
CA LEU A 80 4.71 -9.84 -10.31
C LEU A 80 5.24 -10.87 -11.31
N PHE A 81 4.74 -10.82 -12.55
CA PHE A 81 5.17 -11.75 -13.61
C PHE A 81 6.57 -11.44 -14.16
N LYS A 82 7.09 -10.23 -13.93
CA LYS A 82 8.48 -9.88 -14.23
C LYS A 82 9.45 -10.50 -13.23
N TYR A 83 9.11 -10.50 -11.94
CA TYR A 83 10.03 -10.86 -10.87
C TYR A 83 9.83 -12.26 -10.28
N HIS A 84 8.67 -12.89 -10.47
CA HIS A 84 8.31 -14.16 -9.84
C HIS A 84 7.78 -15.20 -10.83
N GLY A 85 7.98 -16.47 -10.49
CA GLY A 85 7.41 -17.60 -11.23
C GLY A 85 5.91 -17.72 -11.00
N PHE A 86 5.20 -18.29 -11.98
CA PHE A 86 3.75 -18.47 -11.91
C PHE A 86 3.29 -19.27 -10.67
N VAL A 87 4.01 -20.34 -10.31
CA VAL A 87 3.66 -21.19 -9.16
C VAL A 87 3.74 -20.39 -7.86
N ASP A 88 4.78 -19.57 -7.70
CA ASP A 88 4.99 -18.76 -6.50
C ASP A 88 3.94 -17.65 -6.40
N ILE A 89 3.62 -16.98 -7.50
CA ILE A 89 2.52 -16.01 -7.57
C ILE A 89 1.20 -16.69 -7.18
N ALA A 90 0.89 -17.86 -7.73
CA ALA A 90 -0.34 -18.58 -7.42
C ALA A 90 -0.41 -18.97 -5.93
N LYS A 91 0.68 -19.48 -5.38
CA LYS A 91 0.78 -19.81 -3.94
C LYS A 91 0.57 -18.57 -3.07
N GLY A 92 1.19 -17.43 -3.44
CA GLY A 92 1.03 -16.15 -2.77
C GLY A 92 -0.42 -15.66 -2.76
N ILE A 93 -1.06 -15.63 -3.93
CA ILE A 93 -2.48 -15.27 -4.07
C ILE A 93 -3.37 -16.21 -3.24
N TYR A 94 -3.14 -17.52 -3.29
CA TYR A 94 -3.92 -18.47 -2.51
C TYR A 94 -3.76 -18.26 -1.01
N LYS A 95 -2.55 -18.05 -0.50
CA LYS A 95 -2.31 -17.76 0.93
C LYS A 95 -3.02 -16.48 1.36
N ARG A 96 -2.95 -15.44 0.53
CA ARG A 96 -3.49 -14.11 0.83
C ARG A 96 -5.02 -14.06 0.80
N TYR A 97 -5.63 -14.68 -0.20
CA TYR A 97 -7.07 -14.55 -0.47
C TYR A 97 -7.86 -15.84 -0.24
N LEU A 98 -7.20 -16.97 0.01
CA LEU A 98 -7.80 -18.32 0.10
C LEU A 98 -8.58 -18.71 -1.17
N MET A 99 -8.18 -18.13 -2.31
CA MET A 99 -8.79 -18.37 -3.61
C MET A 99 -7.84 -18.01 -4.75
N LEU A 100 -8.15 -18.49 -5.95
CA LEU A 100 -7.36 -18.27 -7.16
C LEU A 100 -8.21 -17.75 -8.32
N PRO A 101 -7.61 -17.08 -9.32
CA PRO A 101 -8.24 -16.80 -10.61
C PRO A 101 -8.75 -18.10 -11.26
N GLU A 102 -10.02 -18.12 -11.69
CA GLU A 102 -10.64 -19.31 -12.29
C GLU A 102 -9.87 -19.85 -13.49
N GLY A 103 -9.42 -18.95 -14.36
CA GLY A 103 -8.64 -19.29 -15.55
C GLY A 103 -7.27 -19.92 -15.26
N TRP A 104 -6.83 -20.02 -14.00
CA TRP A 104 -5.59 -20.73 -13.61
C TRP A 104 -5.82 -22.21 -13.28
N LYS A 105 -7.08 -22.67 -13.11
CA LYS A 105 -7.39 -24.04 -12.67
C LYS A 105 -6.74 -25.12 -13.54
N HIS A 106 -6.87 -25.00 -14.87
CA HIS A 106 -6.32 -25.98 -15.80
C HIS A 106 -4.78 -25.99 -15.80
N ASP A 107 -4.16 -24.81 -15.75
CA ASP A 107 -2.70 -24.68 -15.70
C ASP A 107 -2.12 -25.32 -14.41
N LEU A 108 -2.76 -25.09 -13.26
CA LEU A 108 -2.32 -25.63 -11.97
C LEU A 108 -2.53 -27.15 -11.88
N LEU A 109 -3.62 -27.67 -12.44
CA LEU A 109 -3.84 -29.12 -12.54
C LEU A 109 -2.79 -29.79 -13.42
N ALA A 110 -2.41 -29.17 -14.54
CA ALA A 110 -1.36 -29.68 -15.41
C ALA A 110 0.00 -29.71 -14.69
N LEU A 111 0.37 -28.62 -13.98
CA LEU A 111 1.59 -28.56 -13.18
C LEU A 111 1.61 -29.57 -12.03
N LYS A 112 0.46 -29.82 -11.38
CA LYS A 112 0.34 -30.84 -10.34
C LYS A 112 0.54 -32.24 -10.89
N LYS A 113 -0.04 -32.56 -12.06
CA LYS A 113 0.20 -33.85 -12.74
C LYS A 113 1.68 -34.04 -13.12
N ALA A 114 2.37 -32.97 -13.45
CA ALA A 114 3.80 -32.98 -13.75
C ALA A 114 4.70 -32.98 -12.49
N ASN A 115 4.11 -32.96 -11.28
CA ASN A 115 4.82 -32.93 -10.00
C ASN A 115 5.80 -31.75 -9.83
N VAL A 116 5.44 -30.55 -10.31
CA VAL A 116 6.30 -29.36 -10.28
C VAL A 116 5.90 -28.40 -9.16
N GLY A 117 6.36 -28.65 -7.92
CA GLY A 117 6.23 -27.69 -6.81
C GLY A 117 4.79 -27.36 -6.39
N MET A 118 3.86 -28.31 -6.58
CA MET A 118 2.42 -28.12 -6.39
C MET A 118 1.87 -28.79 -5.12
N ASP A 119 2.73 -29.10 -4.15
CA ASP A 119 2.34 -29.80 -2.91
C ASP A 119 1.30 -29.03 -2.07
N TRP A 120 1.30 -27.70 -2.21
CA TRP A 120 0.37 -26.80 -1.53
C TRP A 120 -1.02 -26.74 -2.20
N PHE A 121 -1.14 -27.17 -3.45
CA PHE A 121 -2.37 -27.01 -4.24
C PHE A 121 -3.23 -28.26 -4.19
N ASP A 122 -4.43 -28.15 -3.63
CA ASP A 122 -5.43 -29.20 -3.65
C ASP A 122 -6.70 -28.76 -4.41
N PRO A 123 -6.94 -29.27 -5.63
CA PRO A 123 -8.07 -28.84 -6.45
C PRO A 123 -9.44 -29.12 -5.82
N LYS A 124 -9.53 -30.02 -4.81
CA LYS A 124 -10.78 -30.27 -4.08
C LYS A 124 -11.10 -29.19 -3.06
N ASN A 125 -10.07 -28.56 -2.50
CA ASN A 125 -10.17 -27.59 -1.42
C ASN A 125 -9.91 -26.14 -1.86
N THR A 126 -9.32 -25.94 -3.05
CA THR A 126 -9.05 -24.61 -3.58
C THR A 126 -10.31 -23.98 -4.18
N LYS A 127 -10.69 -22.80 -3.66
CA LYS A 127 -11.74 -21.97 -4.22
C LYS A 127 -11.22 -21.19 -5.42
N PHE A 128 -12.05 -21.05 -6.45
CA PHE A 128 -11.76 -20.24 -7.63
C PHE A 128 -12.78 -19.10 -7.72
N LEU A 129 -12.31 -17.91 -8.04
CA LEU A 129 -13.18 -16.74 -8.21
C LEU A 129 -13.85 -16.79 -9.58
N ASN A 130 -15.17 -17.04 -9.60
CA ASN A 130 -15.96 -17.07 -10.83
C ASN A 130 -16.23 -15.65 -11.35
N GLU A 131 -15.99 -15.42 -12.64
CA GLU A 131 -16.08 -14.11 -13.30
C GLU A 131 -17.45 -13.43 -13.15
N CYS A 132 -18.53 -14.18 -12.89
CA CYS A 132 -19.90 -13.66 -12.82
C CYS A 132 -20.38 -13.20 -11.43
N THR A 133 -19.51 -13.12 -10.42
CA THR A 133 -19.96 -12.81 -9.05
C THR A 133 -19.69 -11.36 -8.64
N THR A 134 -20.76 -10.56 -8.54
CA THR A 134 -20.75 -9.24 -7.90
C THR A 134 -20.66 -9.42 -6.39
N TYR A 135 -19.48 -9.19 -5.81
CA TYR A 135 -19.25 -9.41 -4.38
C TYR A 135 -19.27 -8.13 -3.55
N LYS A 136 -19.87 -8.24 -2.36
CA LYS A 136 -19.74 -7.28 -1.25
C LYS A 136 -18.37 -7.45 -0.57
N GLU A 137 -17.84 -6.35 -0.04
CA GLU A 137 -16.51 -6.17 0.55
C GLU A 137 -15.97 -7.40 1.32
N PHE A 138 -14.74 -7.82 1.02
CA PHE A 138 -14.08 -8.92 1.72
C PHE A 138 -13.42 -8.45 3.01
N PRO A 139 -13.50 -9.22 4.10
CA PRO A 139 -12.75 -8.93 5.30
C PRO A 139 -11.24 -8.97 4.98
N GLN A 140 -10.52 -7.92 5.37
CA GLN A 140 -9.07 -7.90 5.29
C GLN A 140 -8.51 -8.93 6.28
N ILE A 141 -7.80 -9.94 5.78
CA ILE A 141 -7.17 -10.96 6.62
C ILE A 141 -5.94 -10.33 7.28
N GLU A 142 -5.92 -10.28 8.61
CA GLU A 142 -4.72 -9.92 9.37
C GLU A 142 -3.75 -11.12 9.36
N GLU A 143 -2.65 -11.00 8.59
CA GLU A 143 -1.61 -12.03 8.54
C GLU A 143 -0.88 -12.16 9.88
N LYS A 144 -0.82 -13.39 10.41
CA LYS A 144 0.09 -13.77 11.50
C LYS A 144 1.43 -14.18 10.88
N VAL A 145 2.50 -13.47 11.22
CA VAL A 145 3.86 -13.77 10.75
C VAL A 145 4.41 -14.96 11.55
N SER A 146 4.65 -16.10 10.90
CA SER A 146 5.28 -17.29 11.50
C SER A 146 6.75 -17.38 11.10
N GLY A 147 7.65 -17.56 12.08
CA GLY A 147 9.10 -17.60 11.89
C GLY A 147 9.61 -18.86 11.16
N ILE A 148 10.66 -18.69 10.35
CA ILE A 148 11.35 -19.73 9.58
C ILE A 148 12.85 -19.68 9.92
N THR A 149 13.48 -20.84 10.12
CA THR A 149 14.92 -21.04 10.34
C THR A 149 15.63 -21.55 9.07
N VAL A 150 16.81 -21.03 8.73
CA VAL A 150 17.58 -21.36 7.51
C VAL A 150 19.09 -21.54 7.79
N ASN A 151 19.77 -22.39 6.99
CA ASN A 151 21.17 -22.84 7.10
C ASN A 151 22.24 -21.87 6.50
N MET A 152 23.52 -22.07 6.86
CA MET A 152 24.53 -21.00 7.00
C MET A 152 25.30 -20.44 5.77
N ASP A 153 25.24 -21.00 4.56
CA ASP A 153 25.78 -20.30 3.35
C ASP A 153 24.69 -19.47 2.64
N ASP A 154 23.42 -19.74 2.99
CA ASP A 154 22.23 -18.93 2.73
C ASP A 154 22.16 -17.70 3.67
N ASP A 155 23.10 -17.56 4.61
CA ASP A 155 22.99 -16.65 5.75
C ASP A 155 22.97 -15.17 5.34
N SER A 156 23.78 -14.76 4.37
CA SER A 156 23.75 -13.36 3.88
C SER A 156 22.46 -13.04 3.12
N ARG A 157 21.94 -13.99 2.35
CA ARG A 157 20.67 -13.81 1.62
C ARG A 157 19.49 -13.78 2.58
N ALA A 158 19.45 -14.74 3.51
CA ALA A 158 18.49 -14.79 4.59
C ALA A 158 18.53 -13.50 5.42
N LYS A 159 19.71 -12.96 5.76
CA LYS A 159 19.85 -11.68 6.46
C LYS A 159 19.25 -10.51 5.66
N VAL A 160 19.51 -10.42 4.36
CA VAL A 160 18.96 -9.35 3.53
C VAL A 160 17.44 -9.44 3.47
N ASP A 161 16.91 -10.65 3.27
CA ASP A 161 15.47 -10.88 3.22
C ASP A 161 14.81 -10.59 4.57
N LEU A 162 15.46 -10.89 5.70
CA LEU A 162 15.00 -10.48 7.03
C LEU A 162 14.95 -8.96 7.19
N VAL A 163 15.96 -8.22 6.69
CA VAL A 163 15.97 -6.74 6.74
C VAL A 163 14.86 -6.16 5.87
N ILE A 164 14.59 -6.77 4.71
CA ILE A 164 13.49 -6.37 3.81
C ILE A 164 12.15 -6.64 4.47
N ASP A 165 11.93 -7.84 5.01
CA ASP A 165 10.71 -8.21 5.69
C ASP A 165 10.48 -7.30 6.92
N GLU A 166 11.52 -6.96 7.69
CA GLU A 166 11.46 -5.98 8.79
C GLU A 166 11.00 -4.60 8.30
N LEU A 167 11.60 -4.08 7.21
CA LEU A 167 11.20 -2.79 6.63
C LEU A 167 9.72 -2.81 6.23
N VAL A 168 9.31 -3.87 5.54
CA VAL A 168 7.96 -4.01 5.01
C VAL A 168 6.93 -4.15 6.13
N ASP A 169 7.20 -4.98 7.14
CA ASP A 169 6.33 -5.16 8.30
C ASP A 169 6.17 -3.83 9.06
N THR A 170 7.27 -3.09 9.24
CA THR A 170 7.18 -1.76 9.87
C THR A 170 6.43 -0.75 9.01
N GLU A 171 6.40 -0.90 7.69
CA GLU A 171 5.66 -0.04 6.76
C GLU A 171 4.16 -0.30 6.83
N VAL A 172 3.76 -1.58 6.86
CA VAL A 172 2.37 -1.98 7.06
C VAL A 172 1.86 -1.47 8.40
N ALA A 173 2.65 -1.64 9.48
CA ALA A 173 2.31 -1.16 10.80
C ALA A 173 2.19 0.38 10.85
N TYR A 174 3.14 1.10 10.25
CA TYR A 174 3.14 2.56 10.18
C TYR A 174 1.93 3.11 9.40
N SER A 175 1.62 2.54 8.24
CA SER A 175 0.44 2.93 7.46
C SER A 175 -0.86 2.65 8.23
N ARG A 176 -0.98 1.49 8.88
CA ARG A 176 -2.15 1.14 9.71
C ARG A 176 -2.31 2.11 10.88
N LEU A 177 -1.22 2.46 11.54
CA LEU A 177 -1.18 3.42 12.64
C LEU A 177 -1.76 4.78 12.20
N LEU A 178 -1.24 5.36 11.11
CA LEU A 178 -1.71 6.64 10.61
C LEU A 178 -3.15 6.61 10.09
N GLN A 179 -3.55 5.53 9.39
CA GLN A 179 -4.94 5.38 8.94
C GLN A 179 -5.91 5.29 10.12
N THR A 180 -5.56 4.53 11.15
CA THR A 180 -6.38 4.41 12.36
C THR A 180 -6.46 5.75 13.08
N PHE A 181 -5.35 6.47 13.19
CA PHE A 181 -5.31 7.79 13.77
C PHE A 181 -6.22 8.79 13.05
N LEU A 182 -6.10 8.87 11.71
CA LEU A 182 -6.93 9.75 10.90
C LEU A 182 -8.43 9.45 11.06
N ARG A 183 -8.81 8.17 10.99
CA ARG A 183 -10.22 7.75 11.04
C ARG A 183 -10.82 7.83 12.43
N ALA A 184 -10.06 7.49 13.47
CA ALA A 184 -10.60 7.35 14.82
C ALA A 184 -10.48 8.63 15.65
N TYR A 185 -9.47 9.46 15.41
CA TYR A 185 -9.23 10.67 16.19
C TYR A 185 -9.39 11.94 15.35
N VAL A 186 -8.63 12.10 14.26
CA VAL A 186 -8.64 13.36 13.47
C VAL A 186 -10.03 13.65 12.92
N PHE A 187 -10.73 12.64 12.40
CA PHE A 187 -12.10 12.78 11.92
C PHE A 187 -13.05 13.32 13.00
N GLU A 188 -12.96 12.80 14.24
CA GLU A 188 -13.79 13.25 15.35
C GLU A 188 -13.43 14.68 15.77
N VAL A 189 -12.14 15.00 15.91
CA VAL A 189 -11.66 16.36 16.24
C VAL A 189 -12.14 17.38 15.21
N ARG A 190 -12.06 17.05 13.91
CA ARG A 190 -12.58 17.92 12.84
C ARG A 190 -14.08 18.13 12.97
N ASN A 191 -14.85 17.06 13.14
CA ASN A 191 -16.30 17.17 13.31
C ASN A 191 -16.70 18.05 14.51
N ILE A 192 -16.00 17.92 15.64
CA ILE A 192 -16.21 18.78 16.81
C ILE A 192 -15.85 20.24 16.48
N SER A 193 -14.68 20.47 15.88
CA SER A 193 -14.21 21.81 15.54
C SER A 193 -15.07 22.54 14.51
N GLU A 194 -15.78 21.80 13.66
CA GLU A 194 -16.75 22.30 12.69
C GLU A 194 -18.14 22.57 13.30
N GLY A 195 -18.33 22.26 14.59
CA GLY A 195 -19.60 22.47 15.30
C GLY A 195 -20.66 21.40 15.03
N LYS A 196 -20.32 20.28 14.36
CA LYS A 196 -21.28 19.19 14.05
C LYS A 196 -21.85 18.51 15.30
N LEU A 197 -21.15 18.61 16.44
CA LEU A 197 -21.57 18.07 17.73
C LEU A 197 -22.10 19.15 18.70
N GLY A 198 -22.29 20.38 18.23
CA GLY A 198 -22.79 21.52 19.00
C GLY A 198 -21.70 22.46 19.50
N VAL A 199 -22.12 23.67 19.90
CA VAL A 199 -21.23 24.76 20.36
C VAL A 199 -20.50 24.38 21.65
N ASP A 200 -21.16 23.67 22.57
CA ASP A 200 -20.56 23.23 23.83
C ASP A 200 -19.38 22.28 23.60
N ALA A 201 -19.53 21.32 22.67
CA ALA A 201 -18.46 20.39 22.32
C ALA A 201 -17.29 21.11 21.62
N GLN A 202 -17.60 22.07 20.75
CA GLN A 202 -16.58 22.88 20.08
C GLN A 202 -15.79 23.72 21.11
N ALA A 203 -16.46 24.30 22.10
CA ALA A 203 -15.83 25.05 23.18
C ALA A 203 -14.99 24.13 24.09
N ALA A 204 -15.52 22.95 24.43
CA ALA A 204 -14.85 21.98 25.28
C ALA A 204 -13.57 21.40 24.66
N LEU A 205 -13.52 21.26 23.33
CA LEU A 205 -12.37 20.70 22.60
C LEU A 205 -11.05 21.41 22.96
N GLY A 206 -11.09 22.72 23.25
CA GLY A 206 -9.91 23.52 23.54
C GLY A 206 -9.03 23.80 22.31
N LEU A 207 -9.55 23.55 21.10
CA LEU A 207 -8.88 23.84 19.84
C LEU A 207 -9.84 24.58 18.90
N SER A 208 -9.39 25.69 18.33
CA SER A 208 -10.10 26.36 17.26
C SER A 208 -10.07 25.55 15.96
N LYS A 209 -11.05 25.76 15.09
CA LYS A 209 -11.07 25.15 13.75
C LYS A 209 -9.77 25.39 12.98
N ARG A 210 -9.25 26.63 13.02
CA ARG A 210 -7.98 26.98 12.34
C ARG A 210 -6.80 26.18 12.89
N GLN A 211 -6.73 25.95 14.20
CA GLN A 211 -5.71 25.10 14.80
C GLN A 211 -5.85 23.66 14.32
N VAL A 212 -7.06 23.10 14.36
CA VAL A 212 -7.35 21.73 13.88
C VAL A 212 -6.97 21.56 12.40
N ASP A 213 -7.36 22.49 11.54
CA ASP A 213 -7.04 22.48 10.12
C ASP A 213 -5.53 22.58 9.87
N TYR A 214 -4.83 23.41 10.66
CA TYR A 214 -3.38 23.54 10.54
C TYR A 214 -2.64 22.27 10.98
N MET A 215 -3.02 21.70 12.12
CA MET A 215 -2.35 20.58 12.78
C MET A 215 -2.65 19.25 12.10
N PHE A 216 -3.89 19.06 11.64
CA PHE A 216 -4.37 17.80 11.10
C PHE A 216 -4.94 17.89 9.69
N GLY A 217 -4.69 18.97 8.94
CA GLY A 217 -5.22 19.16 7.59
C GLY A 217 -4.77 18.10 6.57
N GLU A 218 -4.95 18.40 5.29
CA GLU A 218 -4.72 17.44 4.18
C GLU A 218 -3.29 16.85 4.14
N ARG A 219 -2.31 17.49 4.78
CA ARG A 219 -0.90 17.08 4.77
C ARG A 219 -0.71 15.64 5.26
N LEU A 220 -1.38 15.25 6.35
CA LEU A 220 -1.24 13.88 6.88
C LEU A 220 -1.98 12.84 6.02
N GLU A 221 -3.11 13.23 5.43
CA GLU A 221 -3.85 12.40 4.48
C GLU A 221 -3.04 12.16 3.21
N ASN A 222 -2.32 13.17 2.73
CA ASN A 222 -1.42 13.07 1.58
C ASN A 222 -0.30 12.06 1.84
N ILE A 223 0.28 12.05 3.05
CA ILE A 223 1.24 11.01 3.46
C ILE A 223 0.57 9.65 3.40
N VAL A 224 -0.58 9.46 4.05
CA VAL A 224 -1.28 8.15 4.06
C VAL A 224 -1.65 7.68 2.65
N ASN A 225 -2.06 8.58 1.77
CA ASN A 225 -2.37 8.26 0.38
C ASN A 225 -1.12 7.85 -0.41
N MET A 226 0.03 8.50 -0.17
CA MET A 226 1.31 8.08 -0.72
C MET A 226 1.74 6.71 -0.18
N LEU A 227 1.61 6.46 1.12
CA LEU A 227 1.94 5.15 1.73
C LEU A 227 1.06 4.03 1.17
N LYS A 228 -0.23 4.29 0.90
CA LYS A 228 -1.09 3.32 0.21
C LYS A 228 -0.55 2.94 -1.16
N LYS A 229 -0.13 3.92 -1.96
CA LYS A 229 0.49 3.67 -3.27
C LYS A 229 1.80 2.89 -3.14
N MET A 230 2.64 3.25 -2.16
CA MET A 230 3.88 2.54 -1.87
C MET A 230 3.63 1.09 -1.44
N LEU A 231 2.66 0.85 -0.55
CA LEU A 231 2.31 -0.50 -0.09
C LEU A 231 1.79 -1.38 -1.22
N VAL A 232 1.00 -0.82 -2.14
CA VAL A 232 0.58 -1.54 -3.36
C VAL A 232 1.80 -2.03 -4.14
N LYS A 233 2.83 -1.18 -4.31
CA LYS A 233 4.07 -1.57 -4.99
C LYS A 233 4.89 -2.59 -4.20
N ILE A 234 4.97 -2.44 -2.88
CA ILE A 234 5.65 -3.38 -1.97
C ILE A 234 4.97 -4.75 -1.96
N GLU A 235 3.69 -4.83 -2.32
CA GLU A 235 2.96 -6.11 -2.36
C GLU A 235 3.62 -7.15 -3.27
N VAL A 236 4.37 -6.72 -4.30
CA VAL A 236 5.20 -7.61 -5.11
C VAL A 236 6.15 -8.46 -4.23
N LEU A 237 6.71 -7.85 -3.18
CA LEU A 237 7.61 -8.50 -2.22
C LEU A 237 6.88 -9.24 -1.09
N LEU A 238 5.68 -8.80 -0.72
CA LEU A 238 4.88 -9.42 0.34
C LEU A 238 4.18 -10.69 -0.14
N LEU A 239 3.58 -10.62 -1.31
CA LEU A 239 2.76 -11.69 -1.88
C LEU A 239 3.60 -12.94 -2.14
N VAL A 240 4.82 -12.74 -2.65
CA VAL A 240 5.77 -13.81 -2.95
C VAL A 240 7.05 -13.56 -2.14
N ARG A 241 7.22 -14.35 -1.08
CA ARG A 241 8.43 -14.28 -0.22
C ARG A 241 9.59 -15.10 -0.77
N GLU A 242 9.31 -15.99 -1.71
CA GLU A 242 10.30 -16.81 -2.38
C GLU A 242 11.31 -15.94 -3.18
N PRO A 243 12.55 -16.44 -3.37
CA PRO A 243 13.54 -15.90 -4.29
C PRO A 243 12.97 -15.42 -5.63
N THR A 244 13.36 -14.22 -6.06
CA THR A 244 12.97 -13.68 -7.36
C THR A 244 13.70 -14.38 -8.48
N VAL A 245 13.07 -14.50 -9.66
CA VAL A 245 13.76 -14.97 -10.88
C VAL A 245 14.71 -13.91 -11.44
N ASP A 246 14.48 -12.64 -11.09
CA ASP A 246 15.31 -11.54 -11.52
C ASP A 246 16.66 -11.52 -10.76
N PRO A 247 17.79 -11.40 -11.46
CA PRO A 247 19.11 -11.33 -10.84
C PRO A 247 19.34 -10.14 -9.91
N ILE A 248 18.51 -9.08 -9.95
CA ILE A 248 18.60 -7.99 -8.98
C ILE A 248 18.00 -8.34 -7.61
N GLY A 249 17.35 -9.49 -7.45
CA GLY A 249 16.87 -9.94 -6.14
C GLY A 249 15.76 -9.07 -5.52
N ARG A 250 15.27 -9.48 -4.35
CA ARG A 250 14.29 -8.71 -3.54
C ARG A 250 14.83 -7.31 -3.18
N ALA A 251 16.11 -7.22 -2.83
CA ALA A 251 16.78 -5.95 -2.51
C ALA A 251 16.74 -4.94 -3.66
N GLY A 252 16.96 -5.39 -4.90
CA GLY A 252 16.90 -4.52 -6.07
C GLY A 252 15.48 -4.07 -6.39
N ILE A 253 14.49 -4.94 -6.19
CA ILE A 253 13.07 -4.61 -6.38
C ILE A 253 12.66 -3.54 -5.37
N LEU A 254 12.99 -3.72 -4.08
CA LEU A 254 12.73 -2.72 -3.05
C LEU A 254 13.37 -1.37 -3.40
N ALA A 255 14.63 -1.39 -3.84
CA ALA A 255 15.33 -0.18 -4.27
C ALA A 255 14.62 0.52 -5.44
N ASN A 256 14.15 -0.23 -6.44
CA ASN A 256 13.39 0.32 -7.56
C ASN A 256 12.08 0.98 -7.10
N ILE A 257 11.36 0.36 -6.15
CA ILE A 257 10.14 0.93 -5.57
C ILE A 257 10.46 2.26 -4.88
N ILE A 258 11.52 2.33 -4.08
CA ILE A 258 11.92 3.57 -3.39
C ILE A 258 12.34 4.65 -4.40
N LEU A 259 13.05 4.29 -5.47
CA LEU A 259 13.40 5.22 -6.54
C LEU A 259 12.15 5.81 -7.22
N GLU A 260 11.16 4.97 -7.54
CA GLU A 260 9.87 5.40 -8.11
C GLU A 260 9.10 6.32 -7.15
N MET A 261 9.10 5.99 -5.85
CA MET A 261 8.35 6.74 -4.85
C MET A 261 9.05 8.02 -4.37
N GLY A 262 10.36 8.17 -4.59
CA GLY A 262 11.17 9.29 -4.12
C GLY A 262 10.58 10.69 -4.40
N PRO A 263 10.17 11.02 -5.64
CA PRO A 263 9.54 12.31 -5.95
C PRO A 263 8.25 12.56 -5.15
N SER A 264 7.39 11.53 -5.03
CA SER A 264 6.16 11.63 -4.24
C SER A 264 6.46 11.79 -2.75
N MET A 265 7.48 11.12 -2.22
CA MET A 265 7.91 11.31 -0.83
C MET A 265 8.32 12.75 -0.55
N LYS A 266 9.16 13.36 -1.41
CA LYS A 266 9.54 14.78 -1.27
C LYS A 266 8.31 15.69 -1.25
N GLN A 267 7.41 15.50 -2.20
CA GLN A 267 6.20 16.32 -2.34
C GLN A 267 5.29 16.27 -1.11
N VAL A 268 5.14 15.10 -0.46
CA VAL A 268 4.21 14.96 0.67
C VAL A 268 4.87 15.23 2.03
N TYR A 269 6.13 14.86 2.21
CA TYR A 269 6.82 15.05 3.50
C TYR A 269 7.29 16.48 3.71
N GLY A 270 7.74 17.20 2.67
CA GLY A 270 8.22 18.59 2.79
C GLY A 270 7.20 19.51 3.49
N PRO A 271 5.98 19.66 2.95
CA PRO A 271 4.95 20.48 3.55
C PRO A 271 4.53 20.04 4.96
N TYR A 272 4.50 18.73 5.23
CA TYR A 272 4.15 18.21 6.56
C TYR A 272 5.20 18.63 7.59
N MET A 273 6.47 18.41 7.30
CA MET A 273 7.60 18.65 8.18
C MET A 273 7.82 20.14 8.44
N ALA A 274 7.68 20.97 7.41
CA ALA A 274 7.71 22.42 7.53
C ALA A 274 6.65 22.97 8.51
N SER A 275 5.52 22.27 8.65
CA SER A 275 4.44 22.63 9.59
C SER A 275 4.52 21.93 10.94
N TYR A 276 5.41 20.96 11.13
CA TYR A 276 5.45 20.11 12.31
C TYR A 276 5.86 20.90 13.57
N ASN A 277 6.91 21.72 13.50
CA ASN A 277 7.36 22.54 14.64
C ASN A 277 6.24 23.45 15.13
N LYS A 278 5.56 24.13 14.21
CA LYS A 278 4.43 24.99 14.56
C LYS A 278 3.24 24.21 15.13
N THR A 279 2.96 23.04 14.57
CA THR A 279 1.94 22.12 15.11
C THR A 279 2.27 21.73 16.55
N ARG A 280 3.53 21.43 16.87
CA ARG A 280 3.98 21.12 18.22
C ARG A 280 3.77 22.29 19.17
N GLU A 281 4.17 23.50 18.79
CA GLU A 281 3.93 24.72 19.59
C GLU A 281 2.42 24.91 19.88
N MET A 282 1.56 24.72 18.87
CA MET A 282 0.12 24.84 19.02
C MET A 282 -0.47 23.80 19.98
N PHE A 283 0.09 22.58 20.02
CA PHE A 283 -0.26 21.61 21.04
C PHE A 283 0.15 22.08 22.43
N GLU A 284 1.42 22.45 22.62
CA GLU A 284 1.93 22.87 23.93
C GLU A 284 1.15 24.07 24.49
N GLU A 285 0.77 25.02 23.63
CA GLU A 285 -0.07 26.16 24.00
C GLU A 285 -1.48 25.71 24.40
N ALA A 286 -2.12 24.83 23.62
CA ALA A 286 -3.45 24.31 23.93
C ALA A 286 -3.46 23.50 25.25
N GLU A 287 -2.42 22.72 25.51
CA GLU A 287 -2.25 21.98 26.77
C GLU A 287 -2.12 22.94 27.96
N LYS A 288 -1.29 23.99 27.85
CA LYS A 288 -1.17 25.03 28.90
C LYS A 288 -2.50 25.73 29.17
N GLN A 289 -3.27 26.05 28.11
CA GLN A 289 -4.58 26.67 28.26
C GLN A 289 -5.56 25.75 29.02
N LEU A 290 -5.58 24.46 28.70
CA LEU A 290 -6.39 23.46 29.42
C LEU A 290 -5.98 23.32 30.88
N GLU A 291 -4.68 23.29 31.19
CA GLU A 291 -4.20 23.24 32.57
C GLU A 291 -4.63 24.48 33.39
N GLN A 292 -4.57 25.67 32.78
CA GLN A 292 -5.01 26.91 33.43
C GLN A 292 -6.52 26.90 33.69
N LEU A 293 -7.33 26.40 32.76
CA LEU A 293 -8.78 26.25 32.93
C LEU A 293 -9.12 25.22 34.02
N SER A 294 -8.40 24.10 34.06
CA SER A 294 -8.55 23.07 35.10
C SER A 294 -8.26 23.63 36.49
N LYS A 295 -7.19 24.43 36.65
CA LYS A 295 -6.86 25.10 37.92
C LYS A 295 -7.95 26.08 38.38
N LYS A 296 -8.56 26.82 37.45
CA LYS A 296 -9.66 27.75 37.75
C LYS A 296 -10.97 27.05 38.14
N ASN A 297 -11.26 25.88 37.57
CA ASN A 297 -12.53 25.18 37.77
C ASN A 297 -12.57 24.27 39.02
N LYS A 298 -11.42 23.96 39.64
CA LYS A 298 -11.35 23.15 40.87
C LYS A 298 -12.14 23.72 42.04
N THR A 299 -12.45 25.02 42.05
CA THR A 299 -13.26 25.66 43.09
C THR A 299 -14.77 25.54 42.89
N THR A 300 -15.26 24.98 41.77
CA THR A 300 -16.70 25.03 41.41
C THR A 300 -17.32 23.67 41.07
N SER A 301 -16.57 22.57 41.19
CA SER A 301 -17.01 21.23 40.72
C SER A 301 -17.70 20.43 41.82
N VAL A 302 -19.01 20.63 42.01
CA VAL A 302 -19.85 19.77 42.90
C VAL A 302 -21.04 19.12 42.17
N PHE A 303 -21.37 19.48 40.92
CA PHE A 303 -22.55 18.92 40.25
C PHE A 303 -22.32 18.65 38.75
N SER A 304 -22.05 17.40 38.37
CA SER A 304 -22.23 16.94 36.98
C SER A 304 -22.45 15.42 36.89
N ALA A 305 -23.65 14.95 37.28
CA ALA A 305 -24.02 13.53 37.23
C ALA A 305 -24.83 13.11 35.98
N SER A 306 -25.07 14.01 35.02
CA SER A 306 -26.03 13.77 33.93
C SER A 306 -25.52 14.11 32.51
N ARG A 307 -24.20 14.16 32.31
CA ARG A 307 -23.63 14.54 31.00
C ARG A 307 -23.47 13.33 30.09
N GLY A 308 -23.98 13.46 28.86
CA GLY A 308 -23.83 12.45 27.81
C GLY A 308 -22.35 12.22 27.43
N PRO A 309 -22.02 11.06 26.85
CA PRO A 309 -20.66 10.51 26.85
C PRO A 309 -19.60 11.23 26.01
N ARG A 310 -19.92 12.35 25.33
CA ARG A 310 -18.98 13.01 24.38
C ARG A 310 -19.03 14.54 24.29
N LYS A 311 -20.02 15.21 24.89
CA LYS A 311 -20.25 16.64 24.60
C LYS A 311 -19.25 17.59 25.26
N ASP A 312 -18.49 17.15 26.26
CA ASP A 312 -17.65 18.06 27.05
C ASP A 312 -16.18 17.63 27.11
N MET A 313 -15.72 16.80 26.17
CA MET A 313 -14.34 16.31 26.17
C MET A 313 -13.40 17.29 25.50
N ASN A 314 -12.27 17.60 26.16
CA ASN A 314 -11.17 18.28 25.50
C ASN A 314 -10.39 17.32 24.58
N PHE A 315 -9.50 17.85 23.74
CA PHE A 315 -8.77 17.04 22.77
C PHE A 315 -7.89 15.94 23.41
N GLN A 316 -7.33 16.15 24.61
CA GLN A 316 -6.55 15.14 25.32
C GLN A 316 -7.44 14.03 25.89
N GLU A 317 -8.58 14.38 26.48
CA GLU A 317 -9.58 13.43 26.97
C GLU A 317 -10.12 12.57 25.83
N LEU A 318 -10.42 13.20 24.69
CA LEU A 318 -10.83 12.51 23.48
C LEU A 318 -9.71 11.56 22.99
N TRP A 319 -8.44 12.00 23.00
CA TRP A 319 -7.30 11.16 22.63
C TRP A 319 -7.19 9.93 23.53
N HIS A 320 -7.29 10.11 24.85
CA HIS A 320 -7.27 9.02 25.82
C HIS A 320 -8.45 8.07 25.63
N GLN A 321 -9.64 8.60 25.36
CA GLN A 321 -10.82 7.80 25.03
C GLN A 321 -10.56 6.96 23.78
N VAL A 322 -10.08 7.56 22.68
CA VAL A 322 -9.76 6.85 21.44
C VAL A 322 -8.74 5.73 21.67
N CYS A 323 -7.68 6.02 22.41
CA CYS A 323 -6.66 5.03 22.76
C CYS A 323 -7.21 3.87 23.59
N SER A 324 -8.25 4.09 24.40
CA SER A 324 -8.84 3.03 25.23
C SER A 324 -9.49 1.92 24.40
N TYR A 325 -10.09 2.25 23.24
CA TYR A 325 -10.79 1.28 22.39
C TYR A 325 -10.07 0.96 21.07
N LYS A 326 -8.91 1.57 20.77
CA LYS A 326 -8.08 1.27 19.60
C LYS A 326 -6.71 0.76 20.01
N ALA A 327 -6.54 -0.56 20.03
CA ALA A 327 -5.29 -1.23 20.40
C ALA A 327 -4.06 -0.70 19.63
N VAL A 328 -4.19 -0.44 18.33
CA VAL A 328 -3.10 0.10 17.49
C VAL A 328 -2.57 1.46 17.97
N LEU A 329 -3.39 2.26 18.65
CA LEU A 329 -3.01 3.59 19.17
C LEU A 329 -2.56 3.55 20.64
N GLN A 330 -2.75 2.42 21.34
CA GLN A 330 -2.36 2.29 22.75
C GLN A 330 -0.87 2.54 23.03
N PRO A 331 0.10 2.14 22.19
CA PRO A 331 1.50 2.47 22.41
C PRO A 331 1.76 3.98 22.48
N SER A 332 0.90 4.79 21.84
CA SER A 332 0.94 6.25 21.84
C SER A 332 0.00 6.89 22.87
N LYS A 333 -0.61 6.09 23.76
CA LYS A 333 -1.60 6.56 24.75
C LYS A 333 -1.06 7.67 25.66
N SER A 334 0.25 7.63 25.94
CA SER A 334 0.89 8.62 26.82
C SER A 334 1.10 9.97 26.16
N ASN A 335 1.20 10.05 24.83
CA ASN A 335 1.53 11.31 24.15
C ASN A 335 1.08 11.32 22.68
N LEU A 336 0.09 12.16 22.36
CA LEU A 336 -0.35 12.41 20.98
C LEU A 336 0.78 12.97 20.10
N GLN A 337 1.68 13.78 20.65
CA GLN A 337 2.84 14.32 19.92
C GLN A 337 3.77 13.21 19.43
N SER A 338 3.88 12.10 20.18
CA SER A 338 4.69 10.94 19.76
C SER A 338 4.15 10.26 18.50
N LEU A 339 2.88 10.46 18.18
CA LEU A 339 2.28 9.94 16.95
C LEU A 339 2.54 10.88 15.77
N LEU A 340 2.57 12.19 16.03
CA LEU A 340 2.83 13.22 15.02
C LEU A 340 4.30 13.33 14.64
N ILE A 341 5.21 12.87 15.50
CA ILE A 341 6.62 12.72 15.13
C ILE A 341 6.86 11.48 14.26
N ALA A 342 5.92 10.53 14.19
CA ALA A 342 6.14 9.27 13.47
C ALA A 342 6.50 9.50 11.98
N PRO A 343 5.82 10.40 11.23
CA PRO A 343 6.25 10.76 9.88
C PRO A 343 7.62 11.42 9.83
N VAL A 344 7.96 12.24 10.82
CA VAL A 344 9.28 12.88 10.94
C VAL A 344 10.40 11.84 10.98
N SER A 345 10.20 10.81 11.80
CA SER A 345 11.19 9.76 11.98
C SER A 345 11.24 8.70 10.87
N ARG A 346 10.27 8.66 9.94
CA ARG A 346 10.16 7.57 8.97
C ARG A 346 11.21 7.66 7.85
N LEU A 347 11.48 8.85 7.31
CA LEU A 347 12.45 9.03 6.23
C LEU A 347 13.88 8.58 6.62
N PRO A 348 14.43 8.98 7.79
CA PRO A 348 15.72 8.47 8.26
C PRO A 348 15.74 6.94 8.43
N ARG A 349 14.63 6.33 8.86
CA ARG A 349 14.56 4.87 9.01
C ARG A 349 14.73 4.14 7.68
N TYR A 350 14.15 4.64 6.58
CA TYR A 350 14.38 4.03 5.26
C TYR A 350 15.86 4.04 4.87
N GLN A 351 16.58 5.13 5.17
CA GLN A 351 18.03 5.21 4.91
C GLN A 351 18.80 4.14 5.71
N LEU A 352 18.48 3.97 7.00
CA LEU A 352 19.09 2.95 7.84
C LEU A 352 18.87 1.53 7.28
N PHE A 353 17.66 1.24 6.81
CA PHE A 353 17.37 -0.06 6.18
C PHE A 353 18.17 -0.27 4.89
N LEU A 354 18.24 0.74 4.01
CA LEU A 354 19.01 0.63 2.77
C LEU A 354 20.50 0.49 3.02
N ASP A 355 21.05 1.20 4.01
CA ASP A 355 22.46 1.09 4.38
C ASP A 355 22.77 -0.28 4.99
N ARG A 356 21.86 -0.84 5.81
CA ARG A 356 21.94 -2.23 6.30
C ARG A 356 21.91 -3.24 5.14
N ILE A 357 21.00 -3.08 4.18
CA ILE A 357 20.91 -3.93 2.99
C ILE A 357 22.21 -3.85 2.18
N ALA A 358 22.68 -2.63 1.86
CA ALA A 358 23.89 -2.40 1.08
C ALA A 358 25.13 -3.03 1.73
N LYS A 359 25.28 -2.89 3.05
CA LYS A 359 26.36 -3.50 3.81
C LYS A 359 26.30 -5.03 3.77
N THR A 360 25.10 -5.61 3.80
CA THR A 360 24.91 -7.07 3.86
C THR A 360 25.14 -7.73 2.50
N ILE A 361 24.69 -7.14 1.39
CA ILE A 361 24.89 -7.70 0.04
C ILE A 361 26.33 -7.50 -0.48
N GLY A 362 27.02 -6.45 -0.05
CA GLY A 362 28.36 -6.10 -0.52
C GLY A 362 28.40 -5.52 -1.95
N GLU A 363 29.54 -4.89 -2.29
CA GLU A 363 29.63 -4.06 -3.51
C GLU A 363 29.56 -4.83 -4.82
N LYS A 364 29.96 -6.10 -4.78
CA LYS A 364 29.96 -6.99 -5.96
C LYS A 364 28.56 -7.50 -6.32
N HIS A 365 27.57 -7.32 -5.44
CA HIS A 365 26.21 -7.80 -5.67
C HIS A 365 25.48 -6.96 -6.73
N ARG A 366 24.69 -7.61 -7.60
CA ARG A 366 24.01 -6.95 -8.73
C ARG A 366 23.06 -5.83 -8.29
N SER A 367 22.44 -5.96 -7.12
CA SER A 367 21.53 -4.97 -6.54
C SER A 367 22.24 -3.79 -5.88
N TYR A 368 23.54 -3.89 -5.57
CA TYR A 368 24.25 -2.90 -4.75
C TYR A 368 24.14 -1.49 -5.34
N LYS A 369 24.39 -1.35 -6.65
CA LYS A 369 24.27 -0.06 -7.34
C LYS A 369 22.89 0.57 -7.18
N ARG A 370 21.82 -0.23 -7.35
CA ARG A 370 20.43 0.24 -7.22
C ARG A 370 20.09 0.63 -5.78
N VAL A 371 20.53 -0.17 -4.80
CA VAL A 371 20.35 0.14 -3.38
C VAL A 371 21.05 1.46 -3.02
N LYS A 372 22.29 1.66 -3.47
CA LYS A 372 23.01 2.93 -3.25
C LYS A 372 22.34 4.12 -3.95
N GLU A 373 21.87 3.95 -5.18
CA GLU A 373 21.10 4.97 -5.91
C GLU A 373 19.84 5.37 -5.12
N SER A 374 19.09 4.40 -4.61
CA SER A 374 17.89 4.65 -3.79
C SER A 374 18.21 5.36 -2.47
N SER A 375 19.36 5.04 -1.84
CA SER A 375 19.84 5.74 -0.65
C SER A 375 20.19 7.20 -0.96
N THR A 376 20.83 7.47 -2.10
CA THR A 376 21.11 8.85 -2.56
C THR A 376 19.83 9.64 -2.82
N VAL A 377 18.81 9.03 -3.45
CA VAL A 377 17.51 9.69 -3.66
C VAL A 377 16.85 10.03 -2.32
N LEU A 378 16.84 9.11 -1.34
CA LEU A 378 16.29 9.40 -0.02
C LEU A 378 17.07 10.48 0.75
N LYS A 379 18.38 10.56 0.57
CA LYS A 379 19.18 11.67 1.11
C LYS A 379 18.75 13.00 0.49
N SER A 380 18.59 13.05 -0.83
CA SER A 380 18.07 14.23 -1.54
C SER A 380 16.66 14.62 -1.08
N VAL A 381 15.77 13.64 -0.86
CA VAL A 381 14.44 13.88 -0.28
C VAL A 381 14.55 14.52 1.10
N THR A 382 15.40 13.97 1.98
CA THR A 382 15.58 14.47 3.35
C THR A 382 16.18 15.87 3.36
N SER A 383 17.22 16.12 2.57
CA SER A 383 17.80 17.46 2.44
C SER A 383 16.82 18.48 1.88
N GLY A 384 15.98 18.09 0.90
CA GLY A 384 14.93 18.95 0.37
C GLY A 384 13.86 19.29 1.42
N VAL A 385 13.51 18.33 2.29
CA VAL A 385 12.63 18.56 3.43
C VAL A 385 13.25 19.57 4.41
N ASP A 386 14.55 19.45 4.71
CA ASP A 386 15.26 20.40 5.58
C ASP A 386 15.29 21.82 4.99
N GLU A 387 15.43 21.94 3.66
CA GLU A 387 15.33 23.21 2.94
C GLU A 387 13.91 23.81 3.03
N ASP A 388 12.87 23.00 2.90
CA ASP A 388 11.46 23.43 3.03
C ASP A 388 11.17 23.94 4.46
N ILE A 389 11.70 23.26 5.47
CA ILE A 389 11.62 23.69 6.88
C ILE A 389 12.26 25.07 7.02
N LYS A 390 13.52 25.22 6.61
CA LYS A 390 14.26 26.50 6.70
C LYS A 390 13.58 27.63 5.93
N THR A 391 13.05 27.33 4.75
CA THR A 391 12.35 28.33 3.91
C THR A 391 11.08 28.81 4.59
N THR A 392 10.34 27.88 5.21
CA THR A 392 9.11 28.20 5.95
C THR A 392 9.40 29.01 7.21
N GLU A 393 10.44 28.63 7.97
CA GLU A 393 10.89 29.37 9.15
C GLU A 393 11.36 30.79 8.78
N ASN A 394 12.17 30.93 7.73
CA ASN A 394 12.61 32.23 7.23
C ASN A 394 11.46 33.10 6.73
N PHE A 395 10.47 32.51 6.07
CA PHE A 395 9.26 33.21 5.65
C PHE A 395 8.48 33.70 6.87
N GLN A 396 8.28 32.84 7.88
CA GLN A 396 7.61 33.23 9.12
C GLN A 396 8.33 34.39 9.82
N LEU A 397 9.66 34.32 9.94
CA LEU A 397 10.47 35.38 10.53
C LEU A 397 10.40 36.70 9.76
N LYS A 398 10.35 36.65 8.42
CA LYS A 398 10.29 37.86 7.58
C LYS A 398 8.94 38.56 7.62
N PHE A 399 7.84 37.80 7.61
CA PHE A 399 6.49 38.36 7.47
C PHE A 399 5.79 38.61 8.79
N PHE A 400 6.10 37.84 9.83
CA PHE A 400 5.50 37.98 11.15
C PHE A 400 6.51 38.51 12.17
N GLY A 401 7.55 39.19 11.68
CA GLY A 401 8.76 39.60 12.40
C GLY A 401 8.55 40.11 13.81
N GLU A 402 8.52 39.17 14.75
CA GLU A 402 8.87 39.34 16.15
C GLU A 402 9.13 37.93 16.71
N ARG A 403 10.30 37.76 17.33
CA ARG A 403 10.59 36.57 18.11
C ARG A 403 9.57 36.51 19.23
N VAL A 404 8.67 35.54 19.17
CA VAL A 404 8.00 35.03 20.37
C VAL A 404 9.12 34.41 21.20
N HIS A 405 9.62 35.19 22.16
CA HIS A 405 10.65 34.80 23.10
C HIS A 405 10.10 33.86 24.18
#